data_AF-A0A946PJ17-F1
#
_entry.id   AF-A0A946PJ17-F1
#
_cell.length_a   1.000
_cell.length_b   1.000
_cell.length_c   1.000
_cell.angle_alpha   90.00
_cell.angle_beta   90.00
_cell.angle_gamma   90.00
#
_symmetry.space_group_name_H-M   'P 1'
#
loop_
_entity.id
_entity.type
_entity.pdbx_description
1 polymer ?
#
loop_
_entity_poly.entity_id
_entity_poly.type
_entity_poly.pdbx_seq_one_letter_code
_entity_poly.pdbx_strand_id
1 'polypeptide(L)'
;MFKLNRWVVSFLLIGSVFFFVSCEKDVVETITSNDGVQARLAYTEKGYTEIEVNPIVKITCYFSNWDKDVMTPVSGLFDYYDTDDNWVASIDFGDGTCDEWATKTWDVDVFPDYPSGTNDFSVFDYKDKN
;
A
#
# COMPACT_ATOMS: atom_id res chain seq x y z
N MET A 1 -35.99 58.37 -22.48
CA MET A 1 -34.56 58.38 -22.06
C MET A 1 -34.46 57.80 -20.67
N PHE A 2 -34.16 56.52 -20.56
CA PHE A 2 -33.92 55.85 -19.27
C PHE A 2 -32.54 56.27 -18.75
N LYS A 3 -32.51 57.02 -17.64
CA LYS A 3 -31.26 57.32 -16.92
C LYS A 3 -30.84 56.05 -16.18
N LEU A 4 -29.83 55.37 -16.70
CA LEU A 4 -29.14 54.29 -16.02
C LEU A 4 -28.55 54.86 -14.72
N ASN A 5 -29.07 54.45 -13.57
CA ASN A 5 -28.53 54.84 -12.28
C ASN A 5 -27.24 54.07 -12.04
N ARG A 6 -26.15 54.81 -11.79
CA ARG A 6 -24.78 54.32 -11.53
C ARG A 6 -24.64 53.54 -10.22
N TRP A 7 -25.76 53.19 -9.58
CA TRP A 7 -25.82 52.46 -8.32
C TRP A 7 -26.18 50.98 -8.50
N VAL A 8 -26.31 50.51 -9.75
CA VAL A 8 -26.57 49.09 -10.07
C VAL A 8 -25.27 48.34 -10.46
N VAL A 9 -24.13 49.02 -10.52
CA VAL A 9 -22.84 48.44 -10.96
C VAL A 9 -21.96 48.00 -9.79
N SER A 10 -22.31 48.32 -8.53
CA SER A 10 -21.43 48.07 -7.37
C SER A 10 -21.78 46.85 -6.50
N PHE A 11 -22.82 46.08 -6.83
CA PHE A 11 -23.14 44.83 -6.11
C PHE A 11 -23.07 43.57 -7.00
N LEU A 12 -22.31 43.65 -8.09
CA LEU A 12 -21.96 42.51 -8.96
C LEU A 12 -20.56 41.93 -8.64
N LEU A 13 -20.10 42.05 -7.39
CA LEU A 13 -18.82 41.52 -6.91
C LEU A 13 -18.96 40.85 -5.54
N ILE A 14 -19.98 40.01 -5.37
CA ILE A 14 -19.98 38.97 -4.31
C ILE A 14 -20.19 37.64 -5.02
N GLY A 15 -19.30 37.36 -5.96
CA GLY A 15 -19.14 36.09 -6.65
C GLY A 15 -17.69 35.67 -6.50
N SER A 16 -17.31 35.26 -5.29
CA SER A 16 -16.03 34.65 -4.92
C SER A 16 -16.06 34.56 -3.39
N VAL A 17 -15.99 33.42 -2.71
CA VAL A 17 -15.21 32.23 -2.97
C VAL A 17 -15.84 31.09 -2.15
N PHE A 18 -16.28 30.02 -2.80
CA PHE A 18 -16.41 28.73 -2.16
C PHE A 18 -15.00 28.18 -1.91
N PHE A 19 -14.57 28.11 -0.65
CA PHE A 19 -13.56 27.15 -0.24
C PHE A 19 -14.04 26.47 1.04
N PHE A 20 -14.90 25.46 0.88
CA PHE A 20 -14.92 24.37 1.84
C PHE A 20 -13.60 23.62 1.67
N VAL A 21 -12.55 24.02 2.39
CA VAL A 21 -11.43 23.12 2.64
C VAL A 21 -11.92 22.16 3.72
N SER A 22 -12.68 21.15 3.30
CA SER A 22 -12.93 19.97 4.13
C SER A 22 -11.96 18.89 3.69
N CYS A 23 -10.73 18.98 4.16
CA CYS A 23 -9.80 17.85 4.13
C CYS A 23 -9.88 17.19 5.50
N GLU A 24 -10.92 16.39 5.74
CA GLU A 24 -10.91 15.42 6.82
C GLU A 24 -10.11 14.24 6.28
N LYS A 25 -8.79 14.29 6.42
CA LYS A 25 -8.01 13.06 6.40
C LYS A 25 -8.39 12.35 7.68
N ASP A 26 -9.18 11.30 7.58
CA ASP A 26 -9.16 10.23 8.58
C ASP A 26 -7.74 9.67 8.56
N VAL A 27 -6.85 10.33 9.31
CA VAL A 27 -5.47 9.91 9.47
C VAL A 27 -5.56 8.61 10.26
N VAL A 28 -5.27 7.49 9.58
CA VAL A 28 -4.83 6.25 10.23
C VAL A 28 -3.64 6.63 11.11
N GLU A 29 -3.90 6.95 12.38
CA GLU A 29 -2.88 7.51 13.29
C GLU A 29 -1.77 6.49 13.57
N THR A 30 -2.05 5.20 13.36
CA THR A 30 -1.08 4.13 13.58
C THR A 30 -0.96 3.24 12.36
N ILE A 31 -0.17 3.71 11.39
CA ILE A 31 0.47 2.83 10.41
C ILE A 31 1.76 2.24 10.99
N THR A 32 1.92 0.92 10.88
CA THR A 32 3.10 0.17 11.32
C THR A 32 3.42 -0.93 10.33
N SER A 33 4.71 -1.18 10.08
CA SER A 33 5.13 -2.32 9.25
C SER A 33 4.87 -3.65 9.94
N ASN A 34 4.23 -4.57 9.22
CA ASN A 34 4.04 -5.97 9.59
C ASN A 34 5.10 -6.87 8.93
N ASP A 35 6.00 -6.31 8.11
CA ASP A 35 7.11 -6.99 7.45
C ASP A 35 6.70 -8.20 6.59
N GLY A 36 5.44 -8.22 6.12
CA GLY A 36 4.85 -9.33 5.36
C GLY A 36 4.71 -10.63 6.15
N VAL A 37 4.80 -10.59 7.48
CA VAL A 37 4.81 -11.79 8.34
C VAL A 37 3.59 -12.68 8.10
N GLN A 38 2.40 -12.10 7.96
CA GLN A 38 1.17 -12.88 7.73
C GLN A 38 1.19 -13.60 6.37
N ALA A 39 1.71 -12.95 5.33
CA ALA A 39 1.82 -13.55 4.00
C ALA A 39 2.81 -14.73 4.01
N ARG A 40 3.93 -14.60 4.73
CA ARG A 40 4.92 -15.67 4.90
C ARG A 40 4.36 -16.85 5.71
N LEU A 41 3.68 -16.57 6.83
CA LEU A 41 3.05 -17.59 7.67
C LEU A 41 1.99 -18.39 6.91
N ALA A 42 1.21 -17.75 6.03
CA ALA A 42 0.17 -18.43 5.25
C ALA A 42 0.69 -19.58 4.37
N TYR A 43 1.98 -19.58 4.01
CA TYR A 43 2.64 -20.67 3.31
C TYR A 43 3.19 -21.73 4.27
N THR A 44 3.93 -21.32 5.30
CA THR A 44 4.55 -22.27 6.22
C THR A 44 3.50 -23.03 7.05
N GLU A 45 2.38 -22.40 7.41
CA GLU A 45 1.25 -23.06 8.08
C GLU A 45 0.55 -24.11 7.20
N LYS A 46 0.69 -24.00 5.88
CA LYS A 46 0.19 -25.01 4.92
C LYS A 46 1.21 -26.12 4.64
N GLY A 47 2.39 -26.05 5.25
CA GLY A 47 3.43 -27.08 5.14
C GLY A 47 4.42 -26.87 3.99
N TYR A 48 4.42 -25.71 3.33
CA TYR A 48 5.45 -25.39 2.35
C TYR A 48 6.76 -25.01 3.04
N THR A 49 7.88 -25.42 2.45
CA THR A 49 9.22 -25.08 2.92
C THR A 49 9.58 -23.68 2.45
N GLU A 50 9.85 -22.77 3.37
CA GLU A 50 10.34 -21.43 3.07
C GLU A 50 11.87 -21.42 2.94
N ILE A 51 12.38 -20.83 1.86
CA ILE A 51 13.79 -20.57 1.61
C ILE A 51 14.01 -19.07 1.54
N GLU A 52 14.85 -18.54 2.42
CA GLU A 52 15.34 -17.16 2.32
C GLU A 52 16.40 -17.08 1.22
N VAL A 53 16.01 -16.56 0.05
CA VAL A 53 16.93 -16.35 -1.08
C VAL A 53 17.71 -15.07 -0.85
N ASN A 54 17.01 -13.99 -0.47
CA ASN A 54 17.59 -12.72 -0.08
C ASN A 54 16.94 -12.23 1.22
N PRO A 55 17.72 -11.83 2.24
CA PRO A 55 17.17 -11.33 3.49
C PRO A 55 16.39 -10.03 3.26
N ILE A 56 15.41 -9.78 4.13
CA ILE A 56 14.67 -8.51 4.13
C ILE A 56 15.63 -7.36 4.49
N VAL A 57 15.65 -6.33 3.65
CA VAL A 57 16.32 -5.06 3.92
C VAL A 57 15.27 -4.01 4.24
N LYS A 58 15.46 -3.31 5.37
CA LYS A 58 14.54 -2.26 5.82
C LYS A 58 15.23 -0.89 5.84
N ILE A 59 14.51 0.13 5.40
CA ILE A 59 14.94 1.54 5.50
C ILE A 59 13.82 2.40 6.10
N THR A 60 14.17 3.59 6.59
CA THR A 60 13.16 4.58 6.99
C THR A 60 12.61 5.26 5.74
N CYS A 61 11.32 5.07 5.47
CA CYS A 61 10.60 5.69 4.36
C CYS A 61 9.62 6.75 4.88
N TYR A 62 9.64 7.94 4.29
CA TYR A 62 8.64 8.98 4.54
C TYR A 62 7.47 8.81 3.57
N PHE A 63 6.25 8.69 4.12
CA PHE A 63 5.03 8.58 3.32
C PHE A 63 4.14 9.81 3.51
N SER A 64 3.98 10.60 2.45
CA SER A 64 3.21 11.85 2.46
C SER A 64 1.70 11.65 2.68
N ASN A 65 1.17 10.45 2.39
CA ASN A 65 -0.23 10.13 2.65
C ASN A 65 -0.55 10.15 4.16
N TRP A 66 0.37 9.68 4.99
CA TRP A 66 0.24 9.66 6.46
C TRP A 66 1.10 10.70 7.18
N ASP A 67 1.94 11.45 6.44
CA ASP A 67 2.92 12.40 6.98
C ASP A 67 3.79 11.77 8.07
N LYS A 68 4.36 10.59 7.77
CA LYS A 68 5.04 9.76 8.76
C LYS A 68 6.23 9.01 8.18
N ASP A 69 7.26 8.86 9.00
CA ASP A 69 8.38 7.96 8.76
C ASP A 69 8.05 6.55 9.27
N VAL A 70 8.23 5.54 8.41
CA VAL A 70 7.99 4.13 8.72
C VAL A 70 9.21 3.30 8.32
N MET A 71 9.71 2.47 9.23
CA MET A 71 10.73 1.46 8.92
C MET A 71 10.10 0.37 8.05
N THR A 72 10.45 0.37 6.78
CA THR A 72 9.73 -0.34 5.71
C THR A 72 10.65 -1.37 5.05
N PRO A 73 10.22 -2.61 4.84
CA PRO A 73 10.94 -3.55 4.00
C PRO A 73 10.87 -3.05 2.55
N VAL A 74 12.02 -2.91 1.91
CA VAL A 74 12.11 -2.38 0.53
C VAL A 74 12.75 -3.37 -0.44
N SER A 75 13.30 -4.47 0.07
CA SER A 75 13.80 -5.57 -0.75
C SER A 75 13.91 -6.85 0.08
N GLY A 76 13.94 -8.00 -0.59
CA GLY A 76 14.03 -9.32 0.02
C GLY A 76 13.27 -10.32 -0.83
N LEU A 77 13.68 -11.58 -0.81
CA LEU A 77 13.05 -12.63 -1.61
C LEU A 77 12.98 -13.92 -0.81
N PHE A 78 11.77 -14.45 -0.69
CA PHE A 78 11.49 -15.75 -0.10
C PHE A 78 10.79 -16.62 -1.13
N ASP A 79 11.32 -17.83 -1.31
CA ASP A 79 10.72 -18.85 -2.15
C ASP A 79 10.09 -19.94 -1.30
N TYR A 80 9.01 -20.52 -1.80
CA TYR A 80 8.25 -21.57 -1.14
C TYR A 80 8.22 -22.81 -2.03
N TYR A 81 8.49 -23.95 -1.42
CA TYR A 81 8.57 -25.25 -2.09
C TYR A 81 7.62 -26.27 -1.46
N ASP A 82 7.09 -27.18 -2.28
CA ASP A 82 6.33 -28.34 -1.81
C ASP A 82 7.25 -29.45 -1.24
N THR A 83 6.67 -30.58 -0.86
CA THR A 83 7.42 -31.71 -0.28
C THR A 83 8.30 -32.45 -1.29
N ASP A 84 8.08 -32.23 -2.58
CA ASP A 84 8.81 -32.85 -3.68
C ASP A 84 9.89 -31.88 -4.25
N ASP A 85 10.19 -30.81 -3.52
CA ASP A 85 11.12 -29.74 -3.89
C ASP A 85 10.72 -28.95 -5.16
N ASN A 86 9.43 -28.94 -5.53
CA ASN A 86 8.95 -28.07 -6.60
C ASN A 86 8.66 -26.67 -6.06
N TRP A 87 9.07 -25.65 -6.80
CA TRP A 87 8.72 -24.26 -6.48
C TRP A 87 7.21 -24.07 -6.63
N VAL A 88 6.59 -23.40 -5.66
CA VAL A 88 5.15 -23.11 -5.68
C VAL A 88 4.85 -21.62 -5.66
N ALA A 89 5.69 -20.82 -5.02
CA ALA A 89 5.47 -19.38 -4.86
C ALA A 89 6.71 -18.62 -4.42
N SER A 90 6.67 -17.30 -4.62
CA SER A 90 7.64 -16.36 -4.08
C SER A 90 6.96 -15.15 -3.44
N ILE A 91 7.61 -14.55 -2.46
CA ILE A 91 7.30 -13.21 -1.94
C ILE A 91 8.52 -12.33 -2.15
N ASP A 92 8.35 -11.30 -2.98
CA ASP A 92 9.33 -10.27 -3.31
C ASP A 92 8.94 -8.97 -2.60
N PHE A 93 9.87 -8.42 -1.82
CA PHE A 93 9.69 -7.19 -1.04
C PHE A 93 10.14 -5.92 -1.78
N GLY A 94 10.45 -6.02 -3.06
CA GLY A 94 10.74 -4.87 -3.92
C GLY A 94 12.22 -4.70 -4.26
N ASP A 95 12.52 -3.55 -4.87
CA ASP A 95 13.80 -3.24 -5.52
C ASP A 95 14.65 -2.20 -4.77
N GLY A 96 14.23 -1.83 -3.56
CA GLY A 96 14.83 -0.78 -2.73
C GLY A 96 14.06 0.54 -2.74
N THR A 97 12.98 0.64 -3.52
CA THR A 97 12.10 1.83 -3.51
C THR A 97 11.20 1.87 -2.28
N CYS A 98 10.85 3.09 -1.86
CA CYS A 98 9.92 3.30 -0.75
C CYS A 98 8.48 3.21 -1.24
N ASP A 99 7.86 2.05 -1.04
CA ASP A 99 6.42 1.88 -1.13
C ASP A 99 5.93 0.93 -0.02
N GLU A 100 4.63 0.65 -0.02
CA GLU A 100 4.00 -0.21 0.99
C GLU A 100 3.72 -1.62 0.47
N TRP A 101 4.24 -2.00 -0.69
CA TRP A 101 3.80 -3.18 -1.42
C TRP A 101 4.90 -4.24 -1.48
N ALA A 102 4.50 -5.48 -1.23
CA ALA A 102 5.26 -6.65 -1.63
C ALA A 102 4.46 -7.41 -2.69
N THR A 103 5.17 -8.03 -3.62
CA THR A 103 4.56 -8.82 -4.69
C THR A 103 4.70 -10.29 -4.35
N LYS A 104 3.57 -10.99 -4.45
CA LYS A 104 3.51 -12.44 -4.32
C LYS A 104 3.30 -13.04 -5.70
N THR A 105 4.12 -14.01 -6.10
CA THR A 105 3.95 -14.78 -7.34
C THR A 105 3.78 -16.27 -7.03
N TRP A 106 3.12 -17.01 -7.91
CA TRP A 106 2.90 -18.45 -7.71
C TRP A 106 2.70 -19.21 -9.02
N ASP A 107 2.91 -20.53 -8.94
CA ASP A 107 2.62 -21.45 -10.03
C ASP A 107 1.08 -21.64 -10.15
N VAL A 108 0.52 -21.28 -11.30
CA VAL A 108 -0.92 -21.40 -11.58
C VAL A 108 -1.36 -22.85 -11.79
N ASP A 109 -0.44 -23.75 -12.14
CA ASP A 109 -0.76 -25.18 -12.25
C ASP A 109 -0.92 -25.81 -10.85
N VAL A 110 -0.19 -25.29 -9.86
CA VAL A 110 -0.32 -25.66 -8.44
C VAL A 110 -1.56 -25.01 -7.81
N PHE A 111 -1.87 -23.76 -8.19
CA PHE A 111 -3.00 -22.99 -7.67
C PHE A 111 -3.97 -22.54 -8.77
N PRO A 112 -4.71 -23.48 -9.41
CA PRO A 112 -5.54 -23.19 -10.58
C PRO A 112 -6.72 -22.26 -10.29
N ASP A 113 -7.17 -22.18 -9.03
CA ASP A 113 -8.23 -21.25 -8.61
C ASP A 113 -7.78 -19.78 -8.60
N TYR A 114 -6.47 -19.52 -8.73
CA TYR A 114 -5.86 -18.19 -8.71
C TYR A 114 -5.05 -17.94 -10.00
N PRO A 115 -5.72 -17.77 -11.16
CA PRO A 115 -5.06 -17.80 -12.47
C PRO A 115 -4.22 -16.56 -12.80
N SER A 116 -4.19 -15.52 -11.95
CA SER A 116 -3.34 -14.35 -12.17
C SER A 116 -1.85 -14.68 -12.01
N GLY A 117 -1.50 -15.69 -11.20
CA GLY A 117 -0.10 -16.03 -10.88
C GLY A 117 0.64 -14.96 -10.08
N THR A 118 -0.03 -13.86 -9.72
CA THR A 118 0.55 -12.74 -8.97
C THR A 118 -0.52 -11.93 -8.24
N ASN A 119 -0.13 -11.34 -7.12
CA ASN A 119 -0.91 -10.36 -6.37
C ASN A 119 0.00 -9.53 -5.45
N ASP A 120 -0.25 -8.21 -5.38
CA ASP A 120 0.42 -7.34 -4.44
C ASP A 120 -0.33 -7.28 -3.10
N PHE A 121 0.40 -7.17 -2.00
CA PHE A 121 -0.17 -7.01 -0.67
C PHE A 121 0.61 -5.97 0.14
N SER A 122 -0.09 -5.32 1.07
CA SER A 122 0.53 -4.31 1.90
C SER A 122 1.42 -4.93 2.98
N VAL A 123 2.63 -4.41 3.13
CA VAL A 123 3.52 -4.73 4.25
C VAL A 123 3.20 -3.92 5.51
N PHE A 124 2.11 -3.15 5.51
CA PHE A 124 1.66 -2.31 6.61
C PHE A 124 0.33 -2.78 7.21
N ASP A 125 0.21 -2.58 8.52
CA ASP A 125 -1.06 -2.64 9.23
C ASP A 125 -1.64 -1.24 9.38
N TYR A 126 -2.92 -1.10 9.07
CA TYR A 126 -3.68 0.13 9.24
C TYR A 126 -4.65 -0.05 10.40
N LYS A 127 -4.50 0.75 11.46
CA LYS A 127 -5.46 0.78 12.57
C LYS A 127 -6.33 2.03 12.50
N ASP A 128 -7.62 1.81 12.37
CA ASP A 128 -8.62 2.88 12.51
C ASP A 128 -8.67 3.37 13.97
N LYS A 129 -9.10 4.62 14.16
CA LYS A 129 -9.40 5.15 15.48
C LYS A 129 -10.61 4.40 16.05
N ASN A 130 -10.43 3.79 17.23
CA ASN A 130 -11.53 3.30 18.06
C ASN A 130 -12.41 4.45 18.55
#